data_AF-A0A429SH48-F1
#
_entry.id   AF-A0A429SH48-F1
#
_cell.length_a   1.000
_cell.length_b   1.000
_cell.length_c   1.000
_cell.angle_alpha   90.00
_cell.angle_beta   90.00
_cell.angle_gamma   90.00
#
_symmetry.space_group_name_H-M   'P 1'
#
loop_
_entity.id
_entity.type
_entity.pdbx_description
1 polymer ?
#
loop_
_entity_poly.entity_id
_entity_poly.type
_entity_poly.pdbx_seq_one_letter_code
_entity_poly.pdbx_strand_id
1 'polypeptide(L)'
;MQTLLLGRWDHGGNLLIEESHQIADDDQAAIDVRVDAQDDDDSMAWADSFPTATHREAIEAAYEEYVHEEHDGRNVGGSLIDQCTGLRLRKD
;
A
#
# COMPACT_ATOMS: atom_id res chain seq x y z
N MET A 1 -2.47 -8.90 14.90
CA MET A 1 -2.45 -7.48 14.53
C MET A 1 -2.10 -7.43 13.06
N GLN A 2 -2.73 -6.51 12.35
CA GLN A 2 -2.49 -6.27 10.94
C GLN A 2 -2.10 -4.81 10.70
N THR A 3 -1.41 -4.58 9.59
CA THR A 3 -0.99 -3.25 9.18
C THR A 3 -1.80 -2.84 7.96
N LEU A 4 -2.63 -1.80 8.10
CA LEU A 4 -3.28 -1.14 6.98
C LEU A 4 -2.31 -0.14 6.38
N LEU A 5 -2.08 -0.22 5.08
CA LEU A 5 -1.37 0.78 4.29
C LEU A 5 -2.37 1.58 3.49
N LEU A 6 -2.20 2.90 3.48
CA LEU A 6 -2.95 3.83 2.64
C LEU A 6 -1.96 4.55 1.72
N GLY A 7 -2.34 4.70 0.47
CA GLY A 7 -1.48 5.29 -0.54
C GLY A 7 -2.20 5.59 -1.84
N ARG A 8 -1.44 5.84 -2.90
CA ARG A 8 -1.99 6.02 -4.23
C ARG A 8 -1.04 5.54 -5.31
N TRP A 9 -1.59 5.23 -6.47
CA TRP A 9 -0.80 5.07 -7.67
C TRP A 9 -0.51 6.44 -8.30
N ASP A 10 0.73 6.70 -8.71
CA ASP A 10 1.00 7.88 -9.55
C ASP A 10 0.84 7.55 -11.04
N HIS A 11 0.80 8.59 -11.89
CA HIS A 11 0.71 8.43 -13.34
C HIS A 11 1.95 7.73 -13.97
N GLY A 12 3.04 7.59 -13.22
CA GLY A 12 4.24 6.87 -13.62
C GLY A 12 4.20 5.38 -13.25
N GLY A 13 3.11 4.90 -12.64
CA GLY A 13 3.00 3.54 -12.14
C GLY A 13 3.86 3.31 -10.90
N ASN A 14 4.04 4.29 -10.03
CA ASN A 14 4.64 4.04 -8.71
C ASN A 14 3.53 3.93 -7.67
N LEU A 15 3.66 2.98 -6.76
CA LEU A 15 2.80 2.92 -5.57
C LEU A 15 3.42 3.80 -4.49
N LEU A 16 2.73 4.87 -4.11
CA LEU A 16 3.15 5.80 -3.08
C LEU A 16 2.40 5.45 -1.79
N ILE A 17 3.13 5.02 -0.75
CA ILE A 17 2.55 4.77 0.57
C ILE A 17 2.64 6.04 1.40
N GLU A 18 1.49 6.55 1.83
CA GLU A 18 1.36 7.86 2.47
C GLU A 18 1.11 7.73 3.97
N GLU A 19 0.42 6.67 4.38
CA GLU A 19 0.14 6.38 5.78
C GLU A 19 0.15 4.88 6.07
N SER A 20 0.30 4.55 7.35
CA SER A 20 0.06 3.19 7.84
C SER A 20 -0.52 3.19 9.24
N HIS A 21 -1.33 2.18 9.53
CA HIS A 21 -2.05 2.07 10.78
C HIS A 21 -2.02 0.62 11.30
N GLN A 22 -1.75 0.46 12.59
CA GLN A 22 -1.89 -0.83 13.26
C GLN A 22 -3.36 -1.04 13.63
N ILE A 23 -3.96 -2.12 13.13
CA ILE A 23 -5.36 -2.47 13.34
C ILE A 23 -5.43 -3.87 13.94
N ALA A 24 -6.46 -4.13 14.76
CA ALA A 24 -6.73 -5.46 15.26
C ALA A 24 -7.08 -6.40 14.08
N ASP A 25 -6.76 -7.68 14.23
CA ASP A 25 -7.14 -8.67 13.20
C ASP A 25 -8.66 -8.72 13.07
N ASP A 26 -9.16 -8.86 11.85
CA ASP A 26 -10.59 -8.92 11.51
C ASP A 26 -11.43 -7.67 11.89
N ASP A 27 -10.80 -6.55 12.24
CA ASP A 27 -11.49 -5.28 12.53
C ASP A 27 -11.79 -4.49 11.26
N GLN A 28 -12.70 -5.02 10.44
CA GLN A 28 -13.12 -4.41 9.18
C GLN A 28 -13.68 -2.99 9.38
N ALA A 29 -14.39 -2.74 10.48
CA ALA A 29 -14.97 -1.43 10.75
C ALA A 29 -13.89 -0.35 10.93
N ALA A 30 -12.76 -0.69 11.57
CA ALA A 30 -11.63 0.22 11.68
C ALA A 30 -10.95 0.46 10.33
N ILE A 31 -10.91 -0.53 9.44
CA ILE A 31 -10.40 -0.36 8.07
C ILE A 31 -11.30 0.58 7.27
N ASP A 32 -12.61 0.30 7.23
CA ASP A 32 -13.60 1.03 6.44
C ASP A 32 -13.55 2.53 6.78
N VAL A 33 -13.51 2.88 8.07
CA VAL A 33 -13.43 4.29 8.53
C VAL A 33 -12.20 5.01 7.98
N ARG A 34 -11.08 4.31 7.78
CA ARG A 34 -9.83 4.92 7.30
C ARG A 34 -9.80 5.01 5.79
N VAL A 35 -10.30 3.98 5.10
CA VAL A 35 -10.43 3.97 3.64
C VAL A 35 -11.43 5.04 3.19
N ASP A 36 -12.59 5.14 3.85
CA ASP A 36 -13.61 6.15 3.55
C ASP A 36 -13.13 7.60 3.78
N ALA A 37 -12.13 7.78 4.65
CA ALA A 37 -11.54 9.08 4.96
C ALA A 37 -10.38 9.45 4.04
N GLN A 38 -9.92 8.53 3.19
CA GLN A 38 -8.82 8.75 2.26
C GLN A 38 -9.28 9.65 1.10
N ASP A 39 -8.39 10.55 0.66
CA ASP A 39 -8.60 11.35 -0.55
C ASP A 39 -8.47 10.47 -1.79
N ASP A 40 -9.49 10.51 -2.66
CA ASP A 40 -9.56 9.78 -3.94
C ASP A 40 -10.05 10.68 -5.08
N ASP A 41 -9.77 12.00 -5.01
CA ASP A 41 -10.20 12.98 -6.01
C ASP A 41 -9.72 12.65 -7.44
N ASP A 42 -8.62 11.91 -7.58
CA ASP A 42 -8.06 11.45 -8.86
C ASP A 42 -8.38 9.99 -9.22
N SER A 43 -9.17 9.29 -8.39
CA SER A 43 -9.48 7.85 -8.54
C SER A 43 -8.22 6.96 -8.56
N MET A 44 -7.14 7.40 -7.91
CA MET A 44 -5.88 6.66 -7.80
C MET A 44 -5.60 6.20 -6.37
N ALA A 45 -6.52 6.41 -5.43
CA ALA A 45 -6.38 5.92 -4.07
C ALA A 45 -6.22 4.41 -4.06
N TRP A 46 -5.36 3.96 -3.16
CA TRP A 46 -5.08 2.56 -2.92
C TRP A 46 -4.99 2.34 -1.42
N ALA A 47 -5.56 1.22 -0.97
CA ALA A 47 -5.49 0.79 0.40
C ALA A 47 -5.46 -0.73 0.43
N ASP A 48 -4.64 -1.28 1.33
CA ASP A 48 -4.67 -2.72 1.60
C ASP A 48 -4.14 -3.04 3.01
N SER A 49 -4.61 -4.15 3.55
CA SER A 49 -4.24 -4.64 4.88
C SER A 49 -3.40 -5.90 4.78
N PHE A 50 -2.25 -5.89 5.45
CA PHE A 50 -1.33 -7.01 5.50
C PHE A 50 -1.34 -7.63 6.90
N PRO A 51 -1.31 -8.97 7.02
CA PRO A 51 -1.25 -9.68 8.31
C PRO A 51 0.15 -9.59 8.93
N THR A 52 0.69 -8.38 9.03
CA THR A 52 2.02 -8.04 9.53
C THR A 52 1.90 -7.09 10.71
N ALA A 53 2.84 -7.19 11.65
CA ALA A 53 2.81 -6.41 12.88
C ALA A 53 3.54 -5.07 12.76
N THR A 54 4.23 -4.84 11.63
CA THR A 54 5.05 -3.64 11.43
C THR A 54 4.85 -3.04 10.05
N HIS A 55 5.00 -1.72 9.98
CA HIS A 55 5.04 -0.97 8.72
C HIS A 55 6.06 -1.56 7.74
N ARG A 56 7.29 -1.83 8.21
CA ARG A 56 8.37 -2.37 7.38
C ARG A 56 7.98 -3.67 6.67
N GLU A 57 7.40 -4.62 7.40
CA GLU A 57 6.95 -5.90 6.85
C GLU A 57 5.78 -5.71 5.88
N ALA A 58 4.85 -4.82 6.19
CA ALA A 58 3.73 -4.48 5.30
C ALA A 58 4.21 -3.87 3.97
N ILE A 59 5.21 -2.98 4.03
CA ILE A 59 5.81 -2.38 2.83
C ILE A 59 6.47 -3.44 1.94
N GLU A 60 7.21 -4.37 2.53
CA GLU A 60 7.85 -5.45 1.79
C GLU A 60 6.79 -6.37 1.16
N ALA A 61 5.75 -6.76 1.90
CA ALA A 61 4.63 -7.55 1.37
C ALA A 61 3.89 -6.84 0.23
N ALA A 62 3.57 -5.55 0.40
CA ALA A 62 2.91 -4.74 -0.63
C ALA A 62 3.78 -4.62 -1.89
N TYR A 63 5.10 -4.45 -1.74
CA TYR A 63 6.00 -4.42 -2.88
C TYR A 63 6.00 -5.76 -3.62
N GLU A 64 6.09 -6.88 -2.91
CA GLU A 64 6.08 -8.20 -3.54
C GLU A 64 4.77 -8.45 -4.31
N GLU A 65 3.63 -8.19 -3.68
CA GLU A 65 2.30 -8.48 -4.25
C GLU A 65 1.91 -7.55 -5.40
N TYR A 66 2.18 -6.25 -5.28
CA TYR A 66 1.64 -5.25 -6.21
C TYR A 66 2.65 -4.68 -7.21
N VAL A 67 3.96 -4.80 -6.93
CA VAL A 67 5.02 -4.21 -7.77
C VAL A 67 5.95 -5.28 -8.35
N HIS A 68 6.34 -6.28 -7.55
CA HIS A 68 7.28 -7.31 -7.98
C HIS A 68 6.59 -8.40 -8.81
N GLU A 69 5.52 -9.01 -8.29
CA GLU A 69 4.76 -10.06 -8.96
C GLU A 69 4.01 -9.50 -10.19
N GLU A 70 4.18 -10.17 -11.33
CA GLU A 70 3.46 -9.86 -12.56
C GLU A 70 2.01 -10.34 -12.45
N HIS A 71 1.11 -9.50 -11.95
CA HIS A 71 -0.32 -9.77 -12.07
C HIS A 71 -0.78 -9.45 -13.51
N ASP A 72 -1.27 -10.46 -14.23
CA ASP A 72 -1.88 -10.38 -15.58
C ASP A 72 -0.99 -9.91 -16.76
N GLY A 73 0.34 -10.06 -16.66
CA GLY A 73 1.25 -9.84 -17.79
C GLY A 73 1.32 -8.38 -18.28
N ARG A 74 0.87 -7.43 -17.47
CA ARG A 74 1.08 -5.99 -17.65
C ARG A 74 1.88 -5.48 -16.47
N ASN A 75 3.05 -4.89 -16.73
CA ASN A 75 3.79 -4.15 -15.70
C ASN A 75 2.89 -3.04 -15.16
N VAL A 76 2.42 -3.18 -13.92
CA VAL A 76 1.56 -2.18 -13.27
C VAL A 76 2.35 -1.15 -12.49
N GLY A 77 3.61 -1.43 -12.12
CA GLY A 77 4.44 -0.39 -11.53
C GLY A 77 5.94 -0.59 -11.51
N GLY A 78 6.66 0.54 -11.48
CA GLY A 78 8.13 0.59 -11.49
C GLY A 78 8.77 0.60 -10.11
N SER A 79 8.05 1.08 -9.08
CA SER A 79 8.57 1.19 -7.71
C SER A 79 7.45 1.31 -6.68
N LEU A 80 7.72 0.82 -5.46
CA LEU A 80 6.99 1.23 -4.27
C LEU A 80 7.82 2.31 -3.56
N ILE A 81 7.20 3.45 -3.26
CA ILE A 81 7.79 4.59 -2.57
C ILE A 81 7.05 4.79 -1.26
N ASP A 82 7.72 4.50 -0.16
CA ASP A 82 7.21 4.79 1.18
C ASP A 82 7.54 6.24 1.55
N GLN A 83 6.51 7.09 1.53
CA GLN A 83 6.63 8.50 1.88
C GLN A 83 6.70 8.73 3.39
N CYS A 84 6.30 7.74 4.21
CA CYS A 84 6.40 7.83 5.66
C CYS A 84 7.87 7.79 6.10
N THR A 85 8.69 6.95 5.48
CA THR A 85 10.11 6.77 5.87
C THR A 85 11.14 7.25 4.84
N GLY A 86 10.71 7.52 3.60
CA GLY A 86 11.58 7.86 2.48
C GLY A 86 12.23 6.64 1.81
N LEU A 87 11.80 5.43 2.15
CA LEU A 87 12.25 4.18 1.51
C LEU A 87 11.69 4.07 0.08
N ARG A 88 12.50 3.50 -0.82
CA ARG A 88 12.04 3.13 -2.16
C ARG A 88 12.48 1.72 -2.51
N LEU A 89 11.53 0.88 -2.91
CA LEU A 89 11.74 -0.47 -3.44
C LEU A 89 11.51 -0.43 -4.95
N ARG A 90 12.34 -1.13 -5.72
CA ARG A 90 12.28 -1.14 -7.19
C ARG A 90 12.48 -2.55 -7.70
N LYS A 91 11.79 -2.88 -8.79
CA LYS A 91 12.04 -4.09 -9.57
C LYS A 91 13.37 -3.93 -10.31
N ASP A 92 14.26 -4.92 -10.19
CA ASP A 92 15.58 -4.95 -10.86
C ASP A 92 15.47 -5.14 -12.38
#